data_AF-A0A535X6K6-F1
#
_entry.id   AF-A0A535X6K6-F1
#
_cell.length_a   1.000
_cell.length_b   1.000
_cell.length_c   1.000
_cell.angle_alpha   90.00
_cell.angle_beta   90.00
_cell.angle_gamma   90.00
#
_symmetry.space_group_name_H-M   'P 1'
#
loop_
_entity.id
_entity.type
_entity.pdbx_description
1 polymer ?
#
loop_
_entity_poly.entity_id
_entity_poly.type
_entity_poly.pdbx_seq_one_letter_code
_entity_poly.pdbx_strand_id
1 'polypeptide(L)'
;MANTQSAKKRVRASLRKRDRNRSTRSAVKTLVSRARRPALPDAASLTSEEVRRAISALDKAAEKGVLHANNASRRKARLMSALAKLAPVAEPQQKAPARGRTKASPAPAKPATKTGKPRS
;
A
#
# COMPACT_ATOMS: atom_id res chain seq x y z
N MET A 1 6.54 16.55 -28.82
CA MET A 1 6.97 17.90 -28.38
C MET A 1 5.84 18.57 -27.61
N ALA A 2 6.16 19.42 -26.62
CA ALA A 2 5.17 20.20 -25.88
C ALA A 2 4.99 21.56 -26.56
N ASN A 3 3.95 21.70 -27.38
CA ASN A 3 3.82 22.84 -28.29
C ASN A 3 3.17 24.06 -27.61
N THR A 4 2.39 23.86 -26.54
CA THR A 4 1.76 24.94 -25.77
C THR A 4 2.57 25.30 -24.53
N GLN A 5 2.46 26.56 -24.07
CA GLN A 5 3.16 27.03 -22.86
C GLN A 5 2.73 26.26 -21.60
N SER A 6 1.44 25.91 -21.51
CA SER A 6 0.90 25.06 -20.44
C SER A 6 1.54 23.67 -20.45
N ALA A 7 1.71 23.04 -21.62
CA ALA A 7 2.37 21.75 -21.75
C ALA A 7 3.85 21.82 -21.32
N LYS A 8 4.60 22.85 -21.76
CA LYS A 8 6.00 23.08 -21.33
C LYS A 8 6.11 23.21 -19.80
N LYS A 9 5.17 23.91 -19.15
CA LYS A 9 5.09 24.01 -17.68
C LYS A 9 4.83 22.65 -17.03
N ARG A 10 3.92 21.84 -17.57
CA ARG A 10 3.59 20.50 -17.05
C ARG A 10 4.78 19.54 -17.15
N VAL A 11 5.54 19.58 -18.24
CA VAL A 11 6.78 18.78 -18.39
C VAL A 11 7.77 19.11 -17.27
N ARG A 12 8.08 20.40 -17.05
CA ARG A 12 8.98 20.83 -15.97
C ARG A 12 8.49 20.39 -14.58
N ALA A 13 7.20 20.50 -14.31
CA ALA A 13 6.62 20.04 -13.04
C ALA A 13 6.69 18.51 -12.88
N SER A 14 6.44 17.77 -13.96
CA SER A 14 6.50 16.31 -13.99
C SER A 14 7.90 15.79 -13.70
N LEU A 15 8.94 16.40 -14.31
CA LEU A 15 10.34 16.03 -14.07
C LEU A 15 10.71 16.18 -12.58
N ARG A 16 10.42 17.35 -11.99
CA ARG A 16 10.67 17.59 -10.55
C ARG A 16 9.90 16.64 -9.62
N LYS A 17 8.71 16.20 -10.02
CA LYS A 17 7.94 15.19 -9.25
C LYS A 17 8.54 13.79 -9.44
N ARG A 18 8.97 13.47 -10.66
CA ARG A 18 9.60 12.19 -10.99
C ARG A 18 10.87 11.97 -10.18
N ASP A 19 11.74 12.97 -10.06
CA ASP A 19 13.01 12.83 -9.33
C ASP A 19 12.80 12.56 -7.84
N ARG A 20 11.92 13.34 -7.19
CA ARG A 20 11.52 13.14 -5.79
C ARG A 20 10.84 11.79 -5.54
N ASN A 21 9.98 11.38 -6.48
CA ASN A 21 9.30 10.08 -6.39
C ASN A 21 10.27 8.92 -6.62
N ARG A 22 11.30 9.11 -7.46
CA ARG A 22 12.30 8.09 -7.76
C ARG A 22 13.10 7.74 -6.52
N SER A 23 13.63 8.73 -5.80
CA SER A 23 14.40 8.51 -4.56
C SER A 23 13.56 7.87 -3.46
N THR A 24 12.32 8.31 -3.28
CA THR A 24 11.40 7.73 -2.30
C THR A 24 11.06 6.28 -2.65
N ARG A 25 10.79 5.99 -3.93
CA ARG A 25 10.48 4.63 -4.39
C ARG A 25 11.67 3.68 -4.25
N SER A 26 12.89 4.15 -4.55
CA SER A 26 14.09 3.32 -4.39
C SER A 26 14.36 3.02 -2.92
N ALA A 27 14.26 4.03 -2.04
CA ALA A 27 14.42 3.83 -0.60
C ALA A 27 13.43 2.80 -0.03
N VAL A 28 12.14 2.94 -0.35
CA VAL A 28 11.10 1.98 0.07
C VAL A 28 11.37 0.59 -0.51
N LYS A 29 11.77 0.47 -1.78
CA LYS A 29 12.12 -0.82 -2.40
C LYS A 29 13.26 -1.49 -1.65
N THR A 30 14.30 -0.74 -1.29
CA THR A 30 15.45 -1.26 -0.53
C THR A 30 15.03 -1.76 0.84
N LEU A 31 14.24 -0.99 1.59
CA LEU A 31 13.75 -1.40 2.92
C LEU A 31 12.88 -2.65 2.85
N VAL A 32 11.97 -2.72 1.88
CA VAL A 32 11.13 -3.91 1.65
C VAL A 32 11.98 -5.11 1.23
N SER A 33 13.05 -4.89 0.46
CA SER A 33 13.97 -5.97 0.07
C SER A 33 14.78 -6.50 1.25
N ARG A 34 15.22 -5.62 2.17
CA ARG A 34 15.92 -6.01 3.41
C ARG A 34 15.00 -6.83 4.30
N ALA A 35 13.81 -6.31 4.59
CA ALA A 35 12.80 -7.00 5.40
C ALA A 35 12.28 -8.33 4.80
N ARG A 36 12.56 -8.62 3.52
CA ARG A 36 12.22 -9.89 2.87
C ARG A 36 13.36 -10.90 2.85
N ARG A 37 14.59 -10.47 3.08
CA ARG A 37 15.72 -11.40 3.12
C ARG A 37 15.51 -12.31 4.34
N PRO A 38 15.63 -13.64 4.17
CA PRO A 38 15.61 -14.54 5.31
C PRO A 38 16.80 -14.18 6.19
N ALA A 39 16.52 -13.77 7.43
CA ALA A 39 17.58 -13.63 8.42
C ALA A 39 18.06 -15.02 8.81
N LEU A 40 19.35 -15.12 9.16
CA LEU A 40 19.89 -16.32 9.80
C LEU A 40 19.07 -16.64 11.06
N PRO A 41 18.93 -17.92 11.43
CA PRO A 41 18.04 -18.36 12.52
C PRO A 41 18.22 -17.60 13.85
N ASP A 42 19.42 -17.09 14.13
CA ASP A 42 19.72 -16.36 15.37
C ASP A 42 19.35 -14.86 15.36
N ALA A 43 18.89 -14.32 14.23
CA ALA A 43 18.66 -12.88 14.02
C ALA A 43 17.17 -12.48 13.95
N ALA A 44 16.30 -13.21 14.66
CA ALA A 44 14.86 -12.95 14.68
C ALA A 44 14.51 -11.52 15.15
N SER A 45 15.26 -10.96 16.10
CA SER A 45 15.10 -9.60 16.61
C SER A 45 15.35 -8.54 15.53
N LEU A 46 16.47 -8.65 14.80
CA LEU A 46 16.81 -7.77 13.67
C LEU A 46 15.72 -7.79 12.59
N THR A 47 15.16 -8.96 12.30
CA THR A 47 14.10 -9.11 11.29
C THR A 47 12.84 -8.31 11.65
N SER A 48 12.45 -8.34 12.93
CA SER A 48 11.27 -7.63 13.42
C SER A 48 11.40 -6.11 13.30
N GLU A 49 12.58 -5.57 13.58
CA GLU A 49 12.85 -4.13 13.46
C GLU A 49 12.89 -3.68 11.99
N GLU A 50 13.51 -4.46 11.12
CA GLU A 50 13.56 -4.16 9.68
C GLU A 50 12.16 -4.13 9.07
N VAL A 51 11.29 -5.07 9.46
CA VAL A 51 9.89 -5.09 9.04
C VAL A 51 9.15 -3.85 9.54
N ARG A 52 9.34 -3.45 10.82
CA ARG A 52 8.74 -2.22 11.36
C ARG A 52 9.20 -0.97 10.59
N ARG A 53 10.50 -0.85 10.31
CA ARG A 53 11.07 0.25 9.50
C ARG A 53 10.48 0.27 8.08
N ALA A 54 10.35 -0.90 7.44
CA ALA A 54 9.76 -1.02 6.11
C ALA A 54 8.27 -0.61 6.09
N ILE A 55 7.51 -0.97 7.13
CA ILE A 55 6.09 -0.59 7.26
C ILE A 55 5.95 0.93 7.41
N SER A 56 6.72 1.55 8.32
CA SER A 56 6.69 3.01 8.50
C SER A 56 7.04 3.75 7.21
N ALA A 57 8.03 3.26 6.46
CA ALA A 57 8.39 3.86 5.17
C ALA A 57 7.31 3.69 4.09
N LEU A 58 6.59 2.56 4.07
CA LEU A 58 5.47 2.33 3.17
C LEU A 58 4.31 3.31 3.44
N ASP A 59 4.02 3.58 4.71
CA ASP A 59 2.97 4.52 5.11
C ASP A 59 3.30 5.95 4.73
N LYS A 60 4.50 6.41 5.09
CA LYS A 60 4.97 7.74 4.70
C LYS A 60 4.96 7.94 3.18
N ALA A 61 5.23 6.88 2.41
CA ALA A 61 5.17 6.95 0.96
C ALA A 61 3.73 6.95 0.41
N ALA A 62 2.78 6.35 1.13
CA ALA A 62 1.35 6.39 0.79
C ALA A 62 0.75 7.76 1.12
N GLU A 63 1.04 8.32 2.29
CA GLU A 63 0.64 9.67 2.71
C GLU A 63 1.12 10.74 1.73
N LYS A 64 2.38 10.64 1.29
CA LYS A 64 2.96 11.55 0.27
C LYS A 64 2.41 11.32 -1.15
N GLY A 65 1.53 10.35 -1.36
CA GLY A 65 0.95 10.01 -2.67
C GLY A 65 1.96 9.45 -3.67
N VAL A 66 3.11 8.95 -3.21
CA VAL A 66 4.14 8.33 -4.07
C VAL A 66 3.75 6.90 -4.43
N LEU A 67 3.12 6.21 -3.48
CA LEU A 67 2.48 4.91 -3.62
C LEU A 67 0.98 5.05 -3.35
N HIS A 68 0.16 4.25 -4.02
CA HIS A 68 -1.26 4.19 -3.69
C HIS A 68 -1.47 3.40 -2.39
N ALA A 69 -2.42 3.81 -1.55
CA ALA A 69 -2.79 3.17 -0.29
C ALA A 69 -2.94 1.64 -0.44
N ASN A 70 -3.66 1.18 -1.46
CA ASN A 70 -3.83 -0.26 -1.71
C ASN A 70 -2.51 -0.98 -2.03
N ASN A 71 -1.57 -0.31 -2.69
CA ASN A 71 -0.24 -0.88 -2.95
C ASN A 71 0.57 -1.01 -1.64
N ALA A 72 0.51 0.02 -0.78
CA ALA A 72 1.13 -0.02 0.53
C ALA A 72 0.52 -1.11 1.41
N SER A 73 -0.81 -1.19 1.51
CA SER A 73 -1.54 -2.22 2.28
C SER A 73 -1.18 -3.65 1.83
N ARG A 74 -1.14 -3.89 0.51
CA ARG A 74 -0.72 -5.20 -0.02
C ARG A 74 0.71 -5.57 0.37
N ARG A 75 1.64 -4.60 0.33
CA ARG A 75 3.04 -4.84 0.70
C ARG A 75 3.19 -5.11 2.20
N LYS A 76 2.48 -4.35 3.04
CA LYS A 76 2.44 -4.59 4.49
C LYS A 76 1.92 -5.98 4.83
N ALA A 77 0.78 -6.38 4.28
CA ALA A 77 0.18 -7.69 4.53
C ALA A 77 1.17 -8.81 4.20
N ARG A 78 1.87 -8.72 3.06
CA ARG A 78 2.88 -9.71 2.66
C ARG A 78 4.07 -9.77 3.61
N LEU A 79 4.54 -8.63 4.13
CA LEU A 79 5.64 -8.60 5.10
C LEU A 79 5.22 -9.24 6.43
N MET A 80 4.03 -8.92 6.91
CA MET A 80 3.50 -9.51 8.14
C MET A 80 3.28 -11.02 8.01
N SER A 81 2.72 -11.48 6.89
CA SER A 81 2.56 -12.92 6.64
C SER A 81 3.91 -13.65 6.54
N ALA A 82 4.96 -13.00 6.03
CA ALA A 82 6.29 -13.60 5.98
C ALA A 82 6.91 -13.71 7.39
N LEU A 83 6.77 -12.66 8.22
CA LEU A 83 7.24 -12.68 9.60
C LEU A 83 6.50 -13.73 10.44
N ALA A 84 5.18 -13.84 10.29
CA ALA A 84 4.37 -14.84 10.98
C ALA A 84 4.72 -16.29 10.61
N LYS A 85 5.25 -16.53 9.40
CA LYS A 85 5.75 -17.86 9.01
C LYS A 85 7.12 -18.19 9.60
N LEU A 86 7.95 -17.16 9.80
CA LEU A 86 9.31 -17.33 10.33
C LEU A 86 9.34 -17.40 11.87
N ALA A 87 8.37 -16.79 12.54
CA ALA A 87 8.15 -16.95 13.97
C ALA A 87 7.18 -18.12 14.20
N PRO A 88 7.66 -19.36 14.43
CA PRO A 88 6.76 -20.44 14.80
C PRO A 88 6.14 -20.11 16.17
N VAL A 89 4.82 -19.95 16.17
CA VAL A 89 3.92 -20.09 17.32
C VAL A 89 4.28 -19.23 18.55
N ALA A 90 3.88 -17.96 18.52
CA ALA A 90 3.51 -17.27 19.76
C ALA A 90 1.99 -17.42 19.91
N GLU A 91 1.58 -18.23 20.88
CA GLU A 91 0.21 -18.42 21.36
C GLU A 91 -0.64 -17.15 21.23
N PRO A 92 -1.80 -17.20 20.56
CA PRO A 92 -2.75 -16.10 20.59
C PRO A 92 -3.34 -16.05 22.00
N GLN A 93 -2.82 -15.15 22.85
CA GLN A 93 -3.47 -14.85 24.12
C GLN A 93 -4.86 -14.23 23.86
N GLN A 94 -5.84 -15.12 23.88
CA GLN A 94 -7.25 -15.06 24.28
C GLN A 94 -7.96 -13.68 24.30
N LYS A 95 -8.92 -13.52 23.36
CA LYS A 95 -10.34 -13.05 23.48
C LYS A 95 -10.66 -12.10 24.66
N ALA A 96 -11.32 -10.94 24.55
CA ALA A 96 -12.58 -10.55 23.86
C ALA A 96 -12.90 -9.04 24.21
N PRO A 97 -14.02 -8.37 23.79
CA PRO A 97 -15.14 -8.83 22.97
C PRO A 97 -15.43 -7.99 21.72
N ALA A 98 -16.25 -8.60 20.86
CA ALA A 98 -16.79 -8.06 19.63
C ALA A 98 -17.38 -6.65 19.79
N ARG A 99 -16.84 -5.67 19.06
CA ARG A 99 -17.63 -4.52 18.64
C ARG A 99 -18.33 -4.90 17.34
N GLY A 100 -19.66 -4.99 17.43
CA GLY A 100 -20.54 -5.41 16.37
C GLY A 100 -20.23 -4.71 15.04
N ARG A 101 -19.98 -5.50 14.00
CA ARG A 101 -20.30 -5.07 12.65
C ARG A 101 -21.82 -5.05 12.58
N THR A 102 -22.44 -3.90 12.80
CA THR A 102 -23.80 -3.71 12.30
C THR A 102 -23.75 -3.96 10.81
N LYS A 103 -24.50 -4.98 10.37
CA LYS A 103 -24.75 -5.20 8.95
C LYS A 103 -25.53 -3.98 8.48
N ALA A 104 -24.89 -3.04 7.80
CA ALA A 104 -25.61 -2.12 6.95
C ALA A 104 -26.11 -2.93 5.75
N SER A 105 -27.42 -3.19 5.73
CA SER A 105 -28.13 -3.85 4.65
C SER A 105 -27.78 -3.21 3.29
N PRO A 106 -27.62 -4.00 2.22
CA PRO A 106 -27.51 -3.43 0.88
C PRO A 106 -28.86 -2.81 0.50
N ALA A 107 -28.85 -1.52 0.17
CA ALA A 107 -30.02 -0.86 -0.41
C ALA A 107 -30.42 -1.58 -1.71
N PRO A 108 -31.73 -1.82 -1.96
CA PRO A 108 -32.16 -2.47 -3.19
C PRO A 108 -31.87 -1.56 -4.39
N ALA A 109 -31.19 -2.14 -5.38
CA ALA A 109 -30.98 -1.56 -6.69
C ALA A 109 -32.32 -1.11 -7.29
N LYS A 110 -32.42 0.17 -7.69
CA LYS A 110 -33.50 0.62 -8.57
C LYS A 110 -33.33 -0.09 -9.92
N PRO A 111 -34.39 -0.68 -10.50
CA PRO A 111 -34.29 -1.25 -11.84
C PRO A 111 -34.04 -0.13 -12.86
N ALA A 112 -32.97 -0.28 -13.66
CA ALA A 112 -32.72 0.56 -14.81
C ALA A 112 -33.89 0.39 -15.79
N THR A 113 -34.76 1.40 -15.87
CA THR A 113 -35.76 1.47 -16.93
C THR A 113 -35.06 1.67 -18.26
N LYS A 114 -35.31 0.71 -19.13
CA LYS A 114 -34.95 0.67 -20.54
C LYS A 114 -35.63 1.84 -21.25
N THR A 115 -34.89 2.91 -21.52
CA THR A 115 -35.23 3.88 -22.56
C THR A 115 -34.04 4.00 -23.50
N GLY A 116 -34.06 3.15 -24.52
CA GLY A 116 -33.25 3.35 -25.71
C GLY A 116 -33.63 4.69 -26.32
N LYS A 117 -32.67 5.60 -26.38
CA LYS A 117 -32.79 6.79 -27.22
C LYS A 117 -32.61 6.31 -28.66
N PRO A 118 -33.60 6.48 -29.56
CA PRO A 118 -33.36 6.21 -30.98
C PRO A 118 -32.27 7.18 -31.44
N ARG A 119 -31.20 6.63 -32.00
CA ARG A 119 -30.31 7.41 -32.86
C ARG A 119 -31.11 7.73 -34.12
N SER A 120 -31.51 8.98 -34.26
CA SER A 120 -31.73 9.64 -35.55
C SER A 120 -30.37 10.07 -36.10
#